data_AF-A0AAP4UJQ0-F1
#
_entry.id   AF-A0AAP4UJQ0-F1
#
_cell.length_a   1.000
_cell.length_b   1.000
_cell.length_c   1.000
_cell.angle_alpha   90.00
_cell.angle_beta   90.00
_cell.angle_gamma   90.00
#
_symmetry.space_group_name_H-M   'P 1'
#
loop_
_entity.id
_entity.type
_entity.pdbx_description
1 polymer ?
#
loop_
_entity_poly.entity_id
_entity_poly.type
_entity_poly.pdbx_seq_one_letter_code
_entity_poly.pdbx_strand_id
1 'polypeptide(L)' 'MILEAMKMEIDITAPVSGTISKILVEPSSSVDEGQTLAVIA' A
#
# COMPACT_ATOMS: atom_id res chain seq x y z
N MET A 1 0.16 5.17 2.44
CA MET A 1 -0.93 4.18 2.60
C MET A 1 -0.78 3.58 3.99
N ILE A 2 -1.87 3.15 4.64
CA ILE A 2 -1.80 2.52 5.96
C ILE A 2 -2.20 1.06 5.81
N LEU A 3 -1.38 0.14 6.31
CA LEU A 3 -1.72 -1.28 6.46
C LEU A 3 -2.03 -1.58 7.92
N GLU A 4 -2.97 -2.50 8.15
CA GLU A 4 -3.27 -3.01 9.49
C GLU A 4 -2.80 -4.46 9.58
N ALA A 5 -2.02 -4.77 10.60
CA ALA A 5 -1.57 -6.12 10.90
C ALA A 5 -1.57 -6.34 12.43
N MET A 6 -2.33 -7.32 12.91
CA MET A 6 -2.39 -7.68 14.33
C MET A 6 -2.68 -6.48 15.26
N LYS A 7 -3.64 -5.61 14.90
CA LYS A 7 -3.98 -4.36 15.62
C LYS A 7 -2.88 -3.29 15.61
N MET A 8 -1.85 -3.45 14.79
CA MET A 8 -0.82 -2.45 14.56
C MET A 8 -1.03 -1.81 13.18
N GLU A 9 -0.87 -0.50 13.12
CA GLU A 9 -0.90 0.26 11.89
C GLU A 9 0.53 0.46 11.37
N ILE A 10 0.71 0.33 10.06
CA ILE A 10 2.01 0.46 9.39
C ILE A 10 1.88 1.48 8.27
N ASP A 11 2.61 2.58 8.40
CA ASP A 11 2.69 3.60 7.37
C ASP A 11 3.59 3.14 6.22
N ILE A 12 2.98 2.96 5.05
CA ILE A 12 3.68 2.70 3.79
C ILE A 12 3.91 4.03 3.08
N THR A 13 5.16 4.45 3.05
CA THR A 13 5.65 5.64 2.36
C THR A 13 6.19 5.30 0.98
N ALA A 14 6.19 6.27 0.07
CA ALA A 14 6.78 6.08 -1.25
C ALA A 14 8.32 6.10 -1.16
N PRO A 15 9.03 5.14 -1.79
CA PRO A 15 10.49 5.11 -1.76
C PRO A 15 11.14 6.19 -2.63
N VAL A 16 10.37 6.79 -3.54
CA VAL A 16 10.79 7.84 -4.47
C VAL A 16 9.71 8.89 -4.62
N SER A 17 10.09 10.09 -5.06
CA SER A 17 9.16 11.10 -5.52
C SER A 17 8.50 10.66 -6.83
N GLY A 18 7.22 10.95 -7.00
CA GLY A 18 6.47 10.60 -8.20
C GLY A 18 4.97 10.82 -8.05
N THR A 19 4.20 10.43 -9.06
CA THR A 19 2.73 10.49 -9.06
C THR A 19 2.14 9.09 -9.03
N ILE A 20 1.09 8.88 -8.22
CA ILE A 20 0.38 7.61 -8.18
C ILE A 20 -0.29 7.35 -9.54
N SER A 21 0.16 6.30 -10.22
CA SER A 21 -0.40 5.86 -11.50
C SER A 21 -1.60 4.95 -11.30
N LYS A 22 -1.52 4.02 -10.33
CA LYS A 22 -2.60 3.06 -10.01
C LYS A 22 -2.59 2.68 -8.53
N ILE A 23 -3.78 2.45 -7.99
CA ILE A 23 -3.99 1.74 -6.72
C ILE A 23 -4.63 0.40 -7.09
N LEU A 24 -4.04 -0.70 -6.61
CA LEU A 24 -4.40 -2.07 -7.01
C LEU A 24 -5.18 -2.82 -5.93
N VAL A 25 -5.50 -2.15 -4.83
CA VAL A 25 -6.22 -2.70 -3.68
C VAL A 25 -7.36 -1.78 -3.27
N GLU A 26 -8.44 -2.38 -2.78
CA GLU A 26 -9.53 -1.62 -2.17
C GLU A 26 -9.28 -1.43 -0.67
N PRO A 27 -9.84 -0.37 -0.05
CA PRO A 27 -9.80 -0.21 1.40
C PRO A 27 -10.31 -1.46 2.11
N SER A 28 -9.71 -1.82 3.24
CA SER A 28 -10.04 -3.01 4.05
C SER A 28 -9.89 -4.38 3.35
N SER A 29 -9.33 -4.42 2.14
CA SER A 29 -8.98 -5.67 1.48
C SER A 29 -7.82 -6.36 2.21
N SER A 30 -7.91 -7.68 2.37
CA SER A 30 -6.78 -8.48 2.86
C SER A 30 -5.67 -8.52 1.82
N VAL A 31 -4.43 -8.42 2.27
CA VAL A 31 -3.25 -8.41 1.41
C VAL A 31 -2.22 -9.43 1.90
N ASP A 32 -1.53 -10.06 0.95
CA ASP A 32 -0.46 -11.03 1.22
C ASP A 32 0.93 -10.39 1.13
N GLU A 33 1.92 -11.05 1.74
CA GLU A 33 3.31 -10.62 1.62
C GLU A 33 3.77 -10.64 0.15
N GLY A 34 4.38 -9.53 -0.30
CA GLY A 34 4.83 -9.37 -1.68
C GLY A 34 3.75 -8.93 -2.67
N GLN A 35 2.50 -8.76 -2.24
CA GLN A 35 1.44 -8.25 -3.10
C GLN A 35 1.67 -6.78 -3.49
N THR A 36 1.54 -6.47 -4.77
CA THR A 36 1.64 -5.09 -5.27
C THR A 36 0.41 -4.27 -4.86
N LEU A 37 0.62 -3.17 -4.15
CA LEU A 37 -0.45 -2.30 -3.63
C LEU A 37 -0.75 -1.10 -4.52
N ALA A 38 0.29 -0.48 -5.09
CA ALA A 38 0.18 0.72 -5.92
C ALA A 38 1.37 0.82 -6.89
N VAL A 39 1.19 1.59 -7.96
CA VAL A 39 2.23 1.93 -8.93
C VAL A 39 2.48 3.43 -8.89
N ILE A 40 3.74 3.83 -8.76
CA ILE A 40 4.20 5.22 -8.80
C ILE A 40 5.06 5.45 -10.06
N ALA A 41 4.89 6.60 -10.71
CA ALA A 41 5.65 7.03 -11.89
C ALA A 41 6.46 8.30 -11.60
#